data_AF-A0A7S3BBK4-F1
#
_entry.id   AF-A0A7S3BBK4-F1
#
_cell.length_a   1.000
_cell.length_b   1.000
_cell.length_c   1.000
_cell.angle_alpha   90.00
_cell.angle_beta   90.00
_cell.angle_gamma   90.00
#
_symmetry.space_group_name_H-M   'P 1'
#
loop_
_entity.id
_entity.type
_entity.pdbx_description
1 polymer ?
#
loop_
_entity_poly.entity_id
_entity_poly.type
_entity_poly.pdbx_seq_one_letter_code
_entity_poly.pdbx_strand_id
1 'polypeptide(L)'
;DRWEFLVAGSPCDQVALAEGEAHAGESVCSLDVWQLVQADCSGELRGTDGCVLLHDCLADSEELVEQLLEEMGDDLLIGTMLKAQTAQNSQSFFAPKVHEKSLSAYVHVTARRAIVKGSVADHNQLAEKRSVVVTFALVTGLEKAFAMGADGLPDVQRCLETAMECITEQGAELRQ
;
A
#
# COMPACT_ATOMS: atom_id res chain seq x y z
N ASP A 1 -6.07 -18.59 9.48
CA ASP A 1 -4.93 -17.68 9.80
C ASP A 1 -5.08 -16.43 8.98
N ARG A 2 -5.01 -15.28 9.65
CA ARG A 2 -5.06 -13.96 9.05
C ARG A 2 -3.62 -13.52 8.78
N TRP A 3 -3.34 -13.06 7.58
CA TRP A 3 -2.00 -12.58 7.20
C TRP A 3 -2.06 -11.07 7.02
N GLU A 4 -0.98 -10.42 7.43
CA GLU A 4 -0.78 -8.97 7.28
C GLU A 4 0.59 -8.76 6.65
N PHE A 5 0.72 -7.72 5.83
CA PHE A 5 2.02 -7.26 5.36
C PHE A 5 2.22 -5.81 5.76
N LEU A 6 3.46 -5.45 6.02
CA LEU A 6 3.85 -4.10 6.39
C LEU A 6 5.05 -3.73 5.51
N VAL A 7 5.00 -2.51 4.97
CA VAL A 7 6.13 -1.91 4.27
C VAL A 7 6.75 -0.90 5.23
N ALA A 8 8.07 -0.95 5.39
CA ALA A 8 8.77 -0.09 6.31
C ALA A 8 10.16 0.28 5.79
N GLY A 9 10.73 1.32 6.38
CA GLY A 9 12.03 1.88 6.00
C GLY A 9 11.91 3.34 5.61
N SER A 10 13.07 3.95 5.33
CA SER A 10 13.14 5.38 5.01
C SER A 10 12.23 5.84 3.87
N PRO A 11 11.90 5.05 2.83
CA PRO A 11 10.95 5.51 1.81
C PRO A 11 9.56 5.77 2.38
N CYS A 12 9.10 5.00 3.38
CA CYS A 12 7.80 5.23 4.01
C CYS A 12 7.79 6.54 4.81
N ASP A 13 8.86 6.82 5.55
CA ASP A 13 9.01 8.07 6.30
C ASP A 13 9.05 9.27 5.34
N GLN A 14 9.75 9.13 4.22
CA GLN A 14 9.85 10.15 3.18
C GLN A 14 8.50 10.44 2.51
N VAL A 15 7.69 9.41 2.25
CA VAL A 15 6.33 9.59 1.72
C VAL A 15 5.44 10.31 2.73
N ALA A 16 5.50 9.93 4.02
CA ALA A 16 4.71 10.58 5.06
C ALA A 16 5.07 12.07 5.22
N LEU A 17 6.36 12.41 5.13
CA LEU A 17 6.83 13.81 5.14
C LEU A 17 6.34 14.58 3.90
N ALA A 18 6.51 14.00 2.70
CA ALA A 18 6.08 14.63 1.46
C ALA A 18 4.56 14.83 1.39
N GLU A 19 3.77 13.87 1.90
CA GLU A 19 2.30 13.97 1.99
C GLU A 19 1.87 15.12 2.92
N GLY A 20 2.56 15.30 4.05
CA GLY A 20 2.28 16.40 4.98
C GLY A 20 2.51 17.80 4.40
N GLU A 21 3.39 17.91 3.40
CA GLU A 21 3.73 19.16 2.71
C GLU A 21 2.91 19.39 1.43
N ALA A 22 2.11 18.41 1.00
CA ALA A 22 1.32 18.48 -0.24
C ALA A 22 -0.08 19.06 0.00
N HIS A 23 -0.54 19.91 -0.91
CA HIS A 23 -1.95 20.32 -0.99
C HIS A 23 -2.68 19.53 -2.08
N ALA A 24 -4.02 19.65 -2.09
CA ALA A 24 -4.86 18.99 -3.07
C ALA A 24 -4.46 19.37 -4.51
N GLY A 25 -4.14 18.35 -5.32
CA GLY A 25 -3.74 18.52 -6.72
C GLY A 25 -2.24 18.75 -6.94
N GLU A 26 -1.44 18.75 -5.88
CA GLU A 26 0.02 18.90 -5.96
C GLU A 26 0.73 17.54 -5.84
N SER A 27 1.90 17.46 -6.47
CA SER A 27 2.82 16.32 -6.37
C SER A 27 4.10 16.78 -5.68
N VAL A 28 4.37 16.25 -4.49
CA VAL A 28 5.56 16.58 -3.69
C VAL A 28 6.39 15.31 -3.50
N CYS A 29 7.71 15.43 -3.53
CA CYS A 29 8.62 14.32 -3.28
C CYS A 29 9.69 14.67 -2.23
N SER A 30 10.37 13.65 -1.70
CA SER A 30 11.53 13.83 -0.82
C SER A 30 12.76 14.30 -1.61
N LEU A 31 13.79 14.81 -0.92
CA LEU A 31 15.07 15.14 -1.56
C LEU A 31 15.72 13.95 -2.25
N ASP A 32 15.62 12.77 -1.65
CA ASP A 32 16.21 11.55 -2.21
C ASP A 32 15.52 11.20 -3.54
N VAL A 33 14.20 11.30 -3.60
CA VAL A 33 13.45 11.11 -4.85
C VAL A 33 13.78 12.23 -5.85
N TRP A 34 13.85 13.48 -5.40
CA TRP A 34 14.22 14.61 -6.26
C TRP A 34 15.57 14.39 -6.94
N GLN A 35 16.58 13.89 -6.23
CA GLN A 35 17.88 13.59 -6.83
C GLN A 35 17.81 12.59 -7.98
N LEU A 36 16.81 11.69 -7.96
CA LEU A 36 16.58 10.70 -9.00
C LEU A 36 15.81 11.26 -10.20
N VAL A 37 14.94 12.27 -9.99
CA VAL A 37 14.00 12.76 -11.04
C VAL A 37 14.30 14.17 -11.54
N GLN A 38 15.21 14.93 -10.91
CA GLN A 38 15.54 16.31 -11.25
C GLN A 38 16.11 16.53 -12.67
N ALA A 39 16.53 15.46 -13.34
CA ALA A 39 16.96 15.52 -14.74
C ALA A 39 15.75 15.71 -15.69
N ASP A 40 14.58 15.18 -15.29
CA ASP A 40 13.39 15.06 -16.13
C ASP A 40 12.19 15.85 -15.59
N CYS A 41 12.36 16.48 -14.43
CA CYS A 41 11.34 17.26 -13.75
C CYS A 41 11.93 18.61 -13.32
N SER A 42 11.10 19.64 -13.26
CA SER A 42 11.44 20.86 -12.53
C SER A 42 10.80 20.83 -11.14
N GLY A 43 11.24 21.69 -10.23
CA GLY A 43 10.67 21.72 -8.90
C GLY A 43 11.14 22.86 -8.01
N GLU A 44 10.37 23.13 -6.96
CA GLU A 44 10.65 24.14 -5.95
C GLU A 44 10.77 23.49 -4.56
N LEU A 45 11.82 23.86 -3.82
CA LEU A 45 12.00 23.40 -2.43
C LEU A 45 10.86 23.95 -1.54
N ARG A 46 10.28 23.08 -0.74
CA ARG A 46 9.18 23.36 0.18
C ARG A 46 9.50 22.88 1.59
N GLY A 47 9.01 23.64 2.57
CA GLY A 47 9.07 23.29 3.98
C GLY A 47 10.48 23.43 4.57
N THR A 48 10.60 23.08 5.85
CA THR A 48 11.88 23.02 6.56
C THR A 48 12.63 21.72 6.31
N ASP A 49 11.91 20.68 5.91
CA ASP A 49 12.41 19.31 5.83
C ASP A 49 12.92 18.96 4.41
N GLY A 50 12.86 19.93 3.49
CA GLY A 50 13.52 19.88 2.19
C GLY A 50 12.74 19.16 1.09
N CYS A 51 11.45 18.86 1.27
CA CYS A 51 10.63 18.29 0.20
C CYS A 51 10.61 19.19 -1.04
N VAL A 52 10.36 18.62 -2.22
CA VAL A 52 10.33 19.34 -3.49
C VAL A 52 8.94 19.22 -4.11
N LEU A 53 8.31 20.36 -4.37
CA LEU A 53 7.12 20.43 -5.20
C LEU A 53 7.54 20.22 -6.65
N LEU A 54 6.97 19.20 -7.30
CA LEU A 54 7.28 18.88 -8.68
C LEU A 54 6.46 19.76 -9.64
N HIS A 55 7.13 20.21 -10.69
CA HIS A 55 6.58 21.00 -11.79
C HIS A 55 7.06 20.42 -13.13
N ASP A 56 6.22 20.46 -14.16
CA ASP A 56 6.57 20.16 -15.55
C ASP A 56 7.43 18.88 -15.69
N CYS A 57 6.86 17.73 -15.32
CA CYS A 57 7.52 16.44 -15.49
C CYS A 57 7.45 16.03 -16.97
N LEU A 58 8.58 15.65 -17.58
CA LEU A 58 8.64 15.22 -19.00
C LEU A 58 7.71 14.03 -19.31
N ALA A 59 7.25 13.31 -18.28
CA ALA A 59 6.32 12.19 -18.38
C ALA A 59 4.84 12.58 -18.63
N ASP A 60 4.50 13.87 -18.78
CA ASP A 60 3.13 14.29 -19.12
C ASP A 60 2.70 13.92 -20.55
N SER A 61 3.61 13.38 -21.38
CA SER A 61 3.24 12.77 -22.66
C SER A 61 2.95 11.28 -22.46
N GLU A 62 1.70 10.87 -22.70
CA GLU A 62 1.27 9.45 -22.71
C GLU A 62 2.21 8.58 -23.56
N GLU A 63 2.77 9.14 -24.63
CA GLU A 63 3.68 8.47 -25.56
C GLU A 63 5.05 8.15 -24.92
N LEU A 64 5.52 8.98 -23.99
CA LEU A 64 6.77 8.76 -23.25
C LEU A 64 6.56 7.70 -22.15
N VAL A 65 5.38 7.68 -21.53
CA VAL A 65 5.02 6.67 -20.52
C VAL A 65 4.95 5.27 -21.15
N GLU A 66 4.34 5.14 -22.32
CA GLU A 66 4.31 3.87 -23.05
C GLU A 66 5.72 3.40 -23.45
N GLN A 67 6.56 4.30 -23.96
CA GLN A 67 7.95 3.98 -24.29
C GLN A 67 8.77 3.58 -23.05
N LEU A 68 8.64 4.29 -21.93
CA LEU A 68 9.28 3.92 -20.67
C LEU A 68 8.79 2.56 -20.15
N LEU A 69 7.50 2.25 -20.27
CA LEU A 69 6.95 0.95 -19.90
C LEU A 69 7.44 -0.20 -20.80
N GLU A 70 7.76 0.09 -22.06
CA GLU A 70 8.41 -0.85 -22.98
C GLU A 70 9.90 -1.02 -22.66
N GLU A 71 10.62 0.07 -22.40
CA GLU A 71 12.06 0.07 -22.08
C GLU A 71 12.38 -0.52 -20.70
N MET A 72 11.50 -0.33 -19.71
CA MET A 72 11.64 -0.94 -18.38
C MET A 72 11.50 -2.47 -18.40
N GLY A 73 11.05 -3.05 -19.52
CA GLY A 73 11.05 -4.48 -19.78
C GLY A 73 10.22 -5.32 -18.80
N ASP A 74 10.13 -6.62 -19.08
CA ASP A 74 9.46 -7.60 -18.20
C ASP A 74 10.30 -7.95 -16.94
N ASP A 75 11.49 -7.35 -16.78
CA ASP A 75 12.45 -7.65 -15.72
C ASP A 75 12.17 -6.91 -14.40
N LEU A 76 11.44 -5.79 -14.41
CA LEU A 76 10.90 -5.23 -13.18
C LEU A 76 9.53 -5.85 -12.90
N LEU A 77 9.43 -6.54 -11.75
CA LEU A 77 8.18 -6.99 -11.15
C LEU A 77 7.09 -5.89 -11.16
N ILE A 78 7.50 -4.62 -11.07
CA ILE A 78 6.62 -3.45 -11.14
C ILE A 78 5.98 -3.28 -12.52
N GLY A 79 6.74 -3.43 -13.62
CA GLY A 79 6.22 -3.34 -14.97
C GLY A 79 5.24 -4.48 -15.27
N THR A 80 5.56 -5.70 -14.83
CA THR A 80 4.65 -6.85 -14.94
C THR A 80 3.42 -6.73 -14.05
N MET A 81 3.54 -6.19 -12.83
CA MET A 81 2.41 -5.93 -11.93
C MET A 81 1.51 -4.79 -12.43
N LEU A 82 2.07 -3.71 -12.98
CA LEU A 82 1.32 -2.62 -13.59
C LEU A 82 0.56 -3.10 -14.82
N LYS A 83 1.22 -3.82 -15.73
CA LYS A 83 0.57 -4.49 -16.88
C LYS A 83 -0.51 -5.46 -16.43
N ALA A 84 -0.28 -6.21 -15.33
CA ALA A 84 -1.29 -7.10 -14.76
C ALA A 84 -2.46 -6.34 -14.12
N GLN A 85 -2.23 -5.17 -13.50
CA GLN A 85 -3.25 -4.32 -12.89
C GLN A 85 -4.12 -3.63 -13.97
N THR A 86 -3.52 -3.13 -15.05
CA THR A 86 -4.27 -2.63 -16.22
C THR A 86 -5.02 -3.76 -16.93
N ALA A 87 -4.45 -4.96 -17.03
CA ALA A 87 -5.15 -6.15 -17.54
C ALA A 87 -6.27 -6.63 -16.60
N GLN A 88 -6.18 -6.35 -15.30
CA GLN A 88 -7.18 -6.72 -14.28
C GLN A 88 -8.53 -6.01 -14.49
N ASN A 89 -8.54 -4.85 -15.16
CA ASN A 89 -9.77 -4.21 -15.59
C ASN A 89 -10.49 -4.98 -16.72
N SER A 90 -9.85 -6.00 -17.31
CA SER A 90 -10.38 -6.69 -18.50
C SER A 90 -10.59 -8.20 -18.36
N GLN A 91 -9.85 -8.97 -17.54
CA GLN A 91 -10.14 -10.40 -17.33
C GLN A 91 -9.31 -11.07 -16.22
N SER A 92 -9.97 -11.99 -15.51
CA SER A 92 -9.43 -12.89 -14.48
C SER A 92 -8.18 -13.68 -14.93
N PHE A 93 -6.99 -13.17 -14.63
CA PHE A 93 -5.72 -13.86 -14.90
C PHE A 93 -4.92 -14.10 -13.62
N PHE A 94 -5.47 -14.90 -12.71
CA PHE A 94 -4.66 -15.67 -11.79
C PHE A 94 -5.17 -17.10 -11.82
N ALA A 95 -4.29 -18.07 -12.07
CA ALA A 95 -4.61 -19.49 -11.96
C ALA A 95 -5.20 -19.76 -10.57
N PRO A 96 -6.54 -19.87 -10.40
CA PRO A 96 -7.17 -19.54 -9.12
C PRO A 96 -6.77 -20.53 -8.02
N LYS A 97 -6.55 -21.79 -8.39
CA LYS A 97 -6.54 -22.89 -7.42
C LYS A 97 -5.28 -22.98 -6.56
N VAL A 98 -4.13 -22.42 -6.98
CA VAL A 98 -2.86 -22.58 -6.24
C VAL A 98 -2.66 -21.50 -5.20
N HIS A 99 -3.11 -20.27 -5.46
CA HIS A 99 -2.85 -19.11 -4.58
C HIS A 99 -4.09 -18.60 -3.83
N GLU A 100 -5.30 -19.04 -4.18
CA GLU A 100 -6.54 -18.58 -3.54
C GLU A 100 -6.53 -18.78 -2.02
N LYS A 101 -6.01 -19.92 -1.53
CA LYS A 101 -5.93 -20.15 -0.08
C LYS A 101 -5.02 -19.12 0.61
N SER A 102 -3.84 -18.86 0.06
CA SER A 102 -2.86 -17.91 0.63
C SER A 102 -3.35 -16.46 0.53
N LEU A 103 -3.90 -16.06 -0.62
CA LEU A 103 -4.44 -14.72 -0.82
C LEU A 103 -5.68 -14.47 0.05
N SER A 104 -6.50 -15.50 0.27
CA SER A 104 -7.67 -15.39 1.16
C SER A 104 -7.32 -15.17 2.63
N ALA A 105 -6.05 -15.31 3.04
CA ALA A 105 -5.60 -15.01 4.39
C ALA A 105 -5.54 -13.49 4.66
N TYR A 106 -5.38 -12.66 3.63
CA TYR A 106 -5.37 -11.19 3.72
C TYR A 106 -6.78 -10.57 3.64
N VAL A 107 -7.79 -11.35 3.25
CA VAL A 107 -9.15 -10.83 3.04
C VAL A 107 -10.04 -11.17 4.24
N HIS A 108 -10.74 -10.16 4.76
CA HIS A 108 -11.68 -10.35 5.86
C HIS A 108 -12.75 -11.41 5.54
N VAL A 109 -13.13 -12.24 6.53
CA VAL A 109 -14.08 -13.35 6.36
C VAL A 109 -15.42 -12.89 5.77
N THR A 110 -15.92 -11.71 6.16
CA THR A 110 -17.17 -11.16 5.62
C THR A 110 -17.06 -10.86 4.12
N ALA A 111 -15.96 -10.23 3.69
CA ALA A 111 -15.71 -9.95 2.28
C ALA A 111 -15.55 -11.26 1.48
N ARG A 112 -14.85 -12.25 2.04
CA ARG A 112 -14.74 -13.59 1.42
C ARG A 112 -16.08 -14.27 1.23
N ARG A 113 -16.97 -14.21 2.24
CA ARG A 113 -18.31 -14.79 2.15
C ARG A 113 -19.16 -14.13 1.07
N ALA A 114 -19.04 -12.82 0.90
CA ALA A 114 -19.72 -12.09 -0.16
C ALA A 114 -19.23 -12.53 -1.56
N ILE A 115 -17.91 -12.71 -1.74
CA ILE A 115 -17.31 -13.20 -2.99
C ILE A 115 -17.82 -14.61 -3.33
N VAL A 116 -17.75 -15.55 -2.38
CA VAL A 116 -18.14 -16.97 -2.62
C VAL A 116 -19.62 -17.13 -2.93
N LYS A 117 -20.49 -16.30 -2.36
CA LYS A 117 -21.93 -16.37 -2.60
C LYS A 117 -22.35 -15.81 -3.97
N GLY A 118 -21.43 -15.19 -4.73
CA GLY A 118 -21.73 -14.53 -6.00
C GLY A 118 -22.82 -13.46 -5.87
N SER A 119 -23.02 -12.92 -4.67
CA SER A 119 -24.21 -12.13 -4.37
C SER A 119 -24.00 -10.69 -4.82
N VAL A 120 -24.28 -10.46 -6.10
CA VAL A 120 -24.61 -9.15 -6.66
C VAL A 120 -25.77 -8.49 -5.87
N ALA A 121 -26.56 -9.29 -5.16
CA ALA A 121 -27.66 -8.84 -4.30
C ALA A 121 -27.24 -8.19 -2.95
N ASP A 122 -25.96 -8.21 -2.57
CA ASP A 122 -25.53 -7.88 -1.19
C ASP A 122 -24.36 -6.89 -1.08
N HIS A 123 -24.05 -6.16 -2.16
CA HIS A 123 -23.04 -5.08 -2.12
C HIS A 123 -23.35 -3.98 -1.08
N ASN A 124 -24.61 -3.89 -0.63
CA ASN A 124 -25.04 -2.96 0.44
C ASN A 124 -24.81 -3.47 1.87
N GLN A 125 -24.44 -4.74 2.10
CA GLN A 125 -24.18 -5.22 3.46
C GLN A 125 -22.83 -4.78 4.03
N LEU A 126 -21.84 -4.52 3.16
CA LEU A 126 -20.53 -3.99 3.58
C LEU A 126 -20.52 -2.45 3.61
N ALA A 127 -21.25 -1.82 2.68
CA ALA A 127 -21.41 -0.38 2.62
C ALA A 127 -22.57 0.07 3.53
N GLU A 128 -22.32 0.07 4.84
CA GLU A 128 -23.33 0.45 5.84
C GLU A 128 -22.88 1.62 6.72
N LYS A 129 -23.85 2.40 7.20
CA LYS A 129 -23.64 3.38 8.27
C LYS A 129 -24.02 2.72 9.60
N ARG A 130 -23.03 2.43 10.45
CA ARG A 130 -23.24 1.80 11.76
C ARG A 130 -22.47 2.53 12.86
N SER A 131 -22.92 2.33 14.11
CA SER A 131 -22.17 2.77 15.29
C SER A 131 -21.06 1.76 15.57
N VAL A 132 -19.82 2.25 15.67
CA VAL A 132 -18.63 1.45 16.00
C VAL A 132 -17.78 2.18 17.01
N VAL A 133 -17.09 1.44 17.87
CA VAL A 133 -16.00 1.97 18.69
C VAL A 133 -14.71 1.73 17.93
N VAL A 134 -13.96 2.80 17.67
CA VAL A 134 -12.65 2.73 17.02
C VAL A 134 -11.59 3.00 18.08
N THR A 135 -10.67 2.07 18.24
CA THR A 135 -9.52 2.20 19.12
C THR A 135 -8.26 2.27 18.27
N PHE A 136 -7.50 3.35 18.43
CA PHE A 136 -6.16 3.48 17.85
C PHE A 136 -5.13 3.08 18.90
N ALA A 137 -4.21 2.21 18.51
CA ALA A 137 -3.09 1.80 19.35
C ALA A 137 -1.79 2.17 18.64
N LEU A 138 -0.97 3.00 19.30
CA LEU A 138 0.39 3.24 18.87
C LEU A 138 1.29 2.22 19.58
N VAL A 139 1.97 1.38 18.80
CA VAL A 139 2.97 0.46 19.33
C VAL A 139 4.34 1.08 19.13
N THR A 140 4.93 1.58 20.22
CA THR A 140 6.28 2.13 20.21
C THR A 140 7.34 1.02 20.18
N GLY A 141 8.43 1.24 19.46
CA GLY A 141 9.58 0.32 19.40
C GLY A 141 9.55 -0.63 18.22
N LEU A 142 8.43 -0.69 17.47
CA LEU A 142 8.38 -1.43 16.21
C LEU A 142 9.27 -0.79 15.14
N GLU A 143 9.53 0.52 15.22
CA GLU A 143 10.40 1.25 14.28
C GLU A 143 11.80 0.64 14.24
N LYS A 144 12.32 0.26 15.42
CA LYS A 144 13.61 -0.43 15.52
C LYS A 144 13.57 -1.83 14.91
N ALA A 145 12.50 -2.57 15.14
CA ALA A 145 12.32 -3.90 14.55
C ALA A 145 12.25 -3.80 13.02
N PHE A 146 11.53 -2.82 12.48
CA PHE A 146 11.49 -2.57 11.04
C PHE A 146 12.86 -2.18 10.48
N ALA A 147 13.63 -1.36 11.18
CA ALA A 147 14.99 -0.99 10.76
C ALA A 147 15.96 -2.19 10.74
N MET A 148 15.68 -3.26 11.49
CA MET A 148 16.47 -4.50 11.48
C MET A 148 16.09 -5.45 10.35
N GLY A 149 15.09 -5.13 9.53
CA GLY A 149 14.65 -5.98 8.42
C GLY A 149 14.23 -7.37 8.88
N ALA A 150 14.81 -8.41 8.27
CA ALA A 150 14.49 -9.81 8.59
C ALA A 150 14.76 -10.16 10.06
N ASP A 151 15.78 -9.57 10.69
CA ASP A 151 16.16 -9.87 12.08
C ASP A 151 15.15 -9.32 13.09
N GLY A 152 14.39 -8.28 12.72
CA GLY A 152 13.32 -7.71 13.56
C GLY A 152 11.96 -8.38 13.39
N LEU A 153 11.79 -9.23 12.37
CA LEU A 153 10.51 -9.89 12.06
C LEU A 153 9.91 -10.66 13.26
N PRO A 154 10.68 -11.40 14.09
CA PRO A 154 10.12 -12.09 15.24
C PRO A 154 9.45 -11.16 16.27
N ASP A 155 9.98 -9.95 16.44
CA ASP A 155 9.43 -8.97 17.38
C ASP A 155 8.15 -8.33 16.84
N VAL A 156 8.11 -8.04 15.53
CA VAL A 156 6.88 -7.60 14.83
C VAL A 156 5.80 -8.66 14.94
N GLN A 157 6.14 -9.92 14.67
CA GLN A 157 5.21 -11.04 14.73
C GLN A 157 4.64 -11.22 16.16
N ARG A 158 5.49 -11.22 17.19
CA ARG A 158 5.04 -11.34 18.59
C ARG A 158 4.09 -10.21 18.98
N CYS A 159 4.38 -8.99 18.54
CA CYS A 159 3.49 -7.85 18.78
C CYS A 159 2.12 -8.05 18.13
N LEU A 160 2.09 -8.45 16.86
CA LEU A 160 0.84 -8.69 16.13
C LEU A 160 0.05 -9.84 16.74
N GLU A 161 0.70 -10.94 17.12
CA GLU A 161 0.05 -12.08 17.79
C GLU A 161 -0.62 -11.64 19.11
N THR A 162 0.10 -10.90 19.94
CA THR A 162 -0.43 -10.38 21.23
C THR A 162 -1.62 -9.44 21.01
N ALA A 163 -1.54 -8.55 20.02
CA ALA A 163 -2.64 -7.65 19.68
C ALA A 163 -3.87 -8.42 19.16
N MET A 164 -3.63 -9.41 18.29
CA MET A 164 -4.68 -10.23 17.69
C MET A 164 -5.38 -11.14 18.70
N GLU A 165 -4.69 -11.65 19.73
CA GLU A 165 -5.31 -12.35 20.86
C GLU A 165 -6.35 -11.46 21.55
N CYS A 166 -5.94 -10.26 21.96
CA CYS A 166 -6.84 -9.29 22.62
C CYS A 166 -8.02 -8.90 21.71
N ILE A 167 -7.79 -8.66 20.43
CA ILE A 167 -8.82 -8.31 19.44
C ILE A 167 -9.83 -9.46 19.29
N THR A 168 -9.33 -10.69 19.18
CA THR A 168 -10.15 -11.88 18.98
C THR A 168 -11.00 -12.19 20.21
N GLU A 169 -10.46 -12.06 21.42
CA GLU A 169 -11.20 -12.24 22.68
C GLU A 169 -12.40 -11.28 22.80
N GLN A 170 -12.25 -10.06 22.31
CA GLN A 170 -13.30 -9.03 22.32
C GLN A 170 -14.27 -9.14 21.15
N GLY A 171 -14.06 -10.08 20.23
CA GLY A 171 -14.81 -10.14 18.96
C GLY A 171 -14.62 -8.90 18.08
N ALA A 172 -13.54 -8.15 18.30
CA ALA A 172 -13.19 -6.97 17.53
C ALA A 172 -12.48 -7.36 16.21
N GLU A 173 -12.29 -6.38 15.34
CA GLU A 173 -11.63 -6.57 14.06
C GLU A 173 -10.47 -5.59 13.95
N LEU A 174 -9.27 -6.09 13.61
CA LEU A 174 -8.18 -5.23 13.16
C LEU A 174 -8.54 -4.65 11.80
N ARG A 175 -8.52 -3.32 11.68
CA ARG A 175 -8.63 -2.60 10.40
C ARG A 175 -7.33 -1.83 10.16
N GLN A 176 -6.76 -2.00 8.98
CA GLN A 176 -5.67 -1.20 8.44
C GLN A 176 -6.25 -0.11 7.55
#